data_AF-A0A9X3R9Q8-F1
#
_entry.id   AF-A0A9X3R9Q8-F1
#
_cell.length_a   1.000
_cell.length_b   1.000
_cell.length_c   1.000
_cell.angle_alpha   90.00
_cell.angle_beta   90.00
_cell.angle_gamma   90.00
#
_symmetry.space_group_name_H-M   'P 1'
#
loop_
_entity.id
_entity.type
_entity.pdbx_description
1 polymer ?
#
loop_
_entity_poly.entity_id
_entity_poly.type
_entity_poly.pdbx_seq_one_letter_code
_entity_poly.pdbx_strand_id
1 'polypeptide(L)'
;MKDNLKNVQEKLNEFPSYHMSQSTQALLHQQVMDTIEDSEIRQKRKGVFLIKAKVGIVTAAAVIIISILTVNLLIDNPNSSGGENPIPINQDVDQEIEQTPGEEEDNNLYDPLLLEQQATEILQAIYDHDMDVLSSHVHTEKGLLFSPYFSVMDDTVRFEKNEVPSLLESEATYLWGYGEANMEIQLTPADYFDKHLQVKRFFKSDEVFVDTQNQEVDPTNYLKTVFPDSKIVEFYHAGTEQYSGMDWRSLNLVFEQDEEGAWRLVAIVNNLFTP
;
A
#
# COMPACT_ATOMS: atom_id res chain seq x y z
N MET A 1 -31.31 9.98 12.97
CA MET A 1 -30.15 9.06 13.04
C MET A 1 -29.81 8.49 11.67
N LYS A 2 -30.76 7.90 10.91
CA LYS A 2 -30.55 7.53 9.49
C LYS A 2 -30.05 8.68 8.59
N ASP A 3 -30.52 9.89 8.83
CA ASP A 3 -30.12 11.08 8.04
C ASP A 3 -28.65 11.48 8.24
N ASN A 4 -28.04 11.18 9.40
CA ASN A 4 -26.63 11.49 9.65
C ASN A 4 -25.70 10.49 8.95
N LEU A 5 -26.00 9.20 9.00
CA LEU A 5 -25.27 8.16 8.27
C LEU A 5 -25.30 8.40 6.76
N LYS A 6 -26.47 8.76 6.23
CA LYS A 6 -26.62 9.09 4.81
C LYS A 6 -25.79 10.32 4.40
N ASN A 7 -25.73 11.35 5.23
CA ASN A 7 -24.93 12.55 5.00
C ASN A 7 -23.42 12.25 5.07
N VAL A 8 -23.00 11.36 5.97
CA VAL A 8 -21.60 10.92 6.04
C VAL A 8 -21.22 10.08 4.81
N GLN A 9 -22.10 9.17 4.36
CA GLN A 9 -21.90 8.42 3.12
C GLN A 9 -21.75 9.35 1.90
N GLU A 10 -22.64 10.34 1.81
CA GLU A 10 -22.64 11.32 0.71
C GLU A 10 -21.35 12.15 0.74
N LYS A 11 -20.89 12.57 1.92
CA LYS A 11 -19.61 13.26 2.08
C LYS A 11 -18.38 12.39 1.83
N LEU A 12 -18.42 11.11 2.20
CA LEU A 12 -17.39 10.13 1.87
C LEU A 12 -17.25 9.97 0.35
N ASN A 13 -18.36 9.94 -0.36
CA ASN A 13 -18.40 9.87 -1.82
C ASN A 13 -18.01 11.19 -2.51
N GLU A 14 -18.11 12.32 -1.80
CA GLU A 14 -17.67 13.65 -2.26
C GLU A 14 -16.18 13.93 -1.98
N PHE A 15 -15.46 13.06 -1.24
CA PHE A 15 -14.01 13.24 -1.08
C PHE A 15 -13.35 13.18 -2.46
N PRO A 16 -12.55 14.20 -2.83
CA PRO A 16 -11.84 14.17 -4.09
C PRO A 16 -10.91 12.95 -4.07
N SER A 17 -11.00 12.11 -5.10
CA SER A 17 -10.14 10.97 -5.34
C SER A 17 -8.72 11.45 -5.65
N TYR A 18 -8.00 11.86 -4.62
CA TYR A 18 -6.57 12.09 -4.69
C TYR A 18 -5.86 10.77 -4.39
N HIS A 19 -5.12 10.26 -5.38
CA HIS A 19 -4.01 9.30 -5.27
C HIS A 19 -4.11 8.22 -4.18
N MET A 20 -5.28 7.59 -3.98
CA MET A 20 -5.46 6.44 -3.10
C MET A 20 -6.08 5.31 -3.91
N SER A 21 -5.57 4.08 -3.77
CA SER A 21 -6.11 2.92 -4.47
C SER A 21 -7.55 2.63 -4.06
N GLN A 22 -8.30 1.89 -4.89
CA GLN A 22 -9.68 1.52 -4.56
C GLN A 22 -9.76 0.66 -3.29
N SER A 23 -8.77 -0.20 -3.04
CA SER A 23 -8.65 -0.99 -1.81
C SER A 23 -8.47 -0.09 -0.59
N THR A 24 -7.64 0.94 -0.69
CA THR A 24 -7.40 1.91 0.40
C THR A 24 -8.61 2.81 0.63
N GLN A 25 -9.29 3.22 -0.44
CA GLN A 25 -10.57 3.91 -0.32
C GLN A 25 -11.61 3.03 0.39
N ALA A 26 -11.70 1.75 0.02
CA ALA A 26 -12.62 0.81 0.65
C ALA A 26 -12.26 0.55 2.12
N LEU A 27 -10.98 0.41 2.44
CA LEU A 27 -10.50 0.24 3.81
C LEU A 27 -10.78 1.49 4.66
N LEU A 28 -10.45 2.69 4.15
CA LEU A 28 -10.75 3.95 4.82
C LEU A 28 -12.25 4.10 5.04
N HIS A 29 -13.04 3.76 4.02
CA HIS A 29 -14.49 3.76 4.11
C HIS A 29 -14.98 2.84 5.24
N GLN A 30 -14.46 1.60 5.27
CA GLN A 30 -14.79 0.62 6.31
C GLN A 30 -14.38 1.10 7.70
N GLN A 31 -13.15 1.57 7.89
CA GLN A 31 -12.66 2.08 9.19
C GLN A 31 -13.49 3.27 9.69
N VAL A 32 -13.88 4.18 8.78
CA VAL A 32 -14.76 5.30 9.13
C VAL A 32 -16.13 4.79 9.56
N MET A 33 -16.70 3.82 8.84
CA MET A 33 -18.00 3.22 9.20
C MET A 33 -17.96 2.47 10.53
N ASP A 34 -16.94 1.65 10.75
CA ASP A 34 -16.74 0.90 11.99
C ASP A 34 -16.60 1.86 13.18
N THR A 35 -15.82 2.94 13.01
CA THR A 35 -15.65 3.98 14.04
C THR A 35 -16.99 4.68 14.35
N ILE A 36 -17.81 4.95 13.34
CA ILE A 36 -19.13 5.56 13.52
C ILE A 36 -20.04 4.59 14.27
N GLU A 37 -20.10 3.33 13.86
CA GLU A 37 -20.92 2.30 14.50
C GLU A 37 -20.53 2.08 15.97
N ASP A 38 -19.23 1.97 16.25
CA ASP A 38 -18.70 1.86 17.61
C ASP A 38 -19.05 3.08 18.47
N SER A 39 -19.01 4.27 17.87
CA SER A 39 -19.40 5.50 18.56
C SER A 39 -20.91 5.53 18.87
N GLU A 40 -21.76 5.02 17.96
CA GLU A 40 -23.20 4.90 18.16
C GLU A 40 -23.54 3.84 19.23
N ILE A 41 -22.84 2.71 19.24
CA ILE A 41 -22.97 1.66 20.26
C ILE A 41 -22.55 2.21 21.64
N ARG A 42 -21.42 2.92 21.72
CA ARG A 42 -20.97 3.59 22.95
C ARG A 42 -21.95 4.67 23.40
N GLN A 43 -22.58 5.40 22.49
CA GLN A 43 -23.61 6.39 22.81
C GLN A 43 -24.90 5.75 23.33
N LYS A 44 -25.35 4.63 22.74
CA LYS A 44 -26.49 3.84 23.26
C LYS A 44 -26.20 3.24 24.63
N ARG A 45 -24.99 2.71 24.87
CA ARG A 45 -24.57 2.19 26.19
C ARG A 45 -24.45 3.29 27.26
N LYS A 46 -24.08 4.51 26.87
CA LYS A 46 -24.09 5.69 27.77
C LYS A 46 -25.48 6.31 28.00
N GLY A 47 -26.53 5.76 27.39
CA GLY A 47 -27.92 6.16 27.63
C GLY A 47 -28.45 5.92 29.05
N VAL A 48 -27.65 5.34 29.96
CA VAL A 48 -28.01 5.12 31.37
C VAL A 48 -27.26 6.05 32.34
N PHE A 49 -26.36 6.93 31.88
CA PHE A 49 -25.73 7.92 32.77
C PHE A 49 -25.55 9.28 32.10
N LEU A 50 -26.43 10.23 32.43
CA LEU A 50 -26.31 11.63 32.04
C LEU A 50 -25.05 12.25 32.65
N ILE A 51 -24.02 12.50 31.84
CA ILE A 51 -23.05 13.56 32.12
C ILE A 51 -22.81 14.36 30.84
N LYS A 52 -22.97 15.68 30.96
CA LYS A 52 -22.77 16.68 29.92
C LYS A 52 -21.30 16.66 29.45
N ALA A 53 -21.10 16.41 28.16
CA ALA A 53 -19.91 16.85 27.43
C ALA A 53 -20.34 17.23 26.01
N LYS A 54 -20.80 18.48 25.84
CA LYS A 54 -20.83 19.13 24.53
C LYS A 54 -19.42 19.69 24.29
N VAL A 55 -18.91 19.48 23.08
CA VAL A 55 -17.62 19.96 22.52
C VAL A 55 -16.40 19.11 22.94
N GLY A 56 -15.85 18.34 22.00
CA GLY A 56 -14.58 17.62 22.20
C GLY A 56 -14.13 16.68 21.07
N ILE A 57 -15.03 16.17 20.23
CA ILE A 57 -14.67 15.12 19.24
C ILE A 57 -14.42 15.68 17.82
N VAL A 58 -14.87 16.89 17.50
CA VAL A 58 -14.64 17.48 16.16
C VAL A 58 -13.19 17.96 15.95
N THR A 59 -12.40 18.07 17.01
CA THR A 59 -11.03 18.61 16.95
C THR A 59 -9.96 17.62 16.49
N ALA A 60 -10.14 16.30 16.56
CA ALA A 60 -9.09 15.37 16.13
C ALA A 60 -9.13 15.14 14.61
N ALA A 61 -10.31 14.87 14.03
CA ALA A 61 -10.46 14.63 12.60
C ALA A 61 -10.26 15.91 11.76
N ALA A 62 -10.68 17.08 12.24
CA ALA A 62 -10.53 18.34 11.50
C ALA A 62 -9.09 18.87 11.50
N VAL A 63 -8.27 18.57 12.53
CA VAL A 63 -6.90 19.09 12.62
C VAL A 63 -5.96 18.36 11.66
N ILE A 64 -6.16 17.06 11.42
CA ILE A 64 -5.36 16.29 10.45
C ILE A 64 -5.69 16.71 9.01
N ILE A 65 -6.96 17.01 8.73
CA ILE A 65 -7.43 17.45 7.40
C ILE A 65 -6.94 18.88 7.08
N ILE A 66 -6.91 19.79 8.05
CA ILE A 66 -6.49 21.20 7.81
C ILE A 66 -4.97 21.35 7.60
N SER A 67 -4.13 20.49 8.18
CA SER A 67 -2.67 20.52 7.92
C SER A 67 -2.31 20.15 6.48
N ILE A 68 -3.08 19.26 5.85
CA ILE A 68 -2.86 18.83 4.46
C ILE A 68 -3.45 19.87 3.47
N LEU A 69 -4.49 20.60 3.87
CA LEU A 69 -5.24 21.52 3.01
C LEU A 69 -4.53 22.85 2.65
N THR A 70 -3.45 23.24 3.34
CA THR A 70 -2.86 24.58 3.13
C THR A 70 -1.79 24.68 2.05
N VAL A 71 -1.29 23.57 1.50
CA VAL A 71 -0.12 23.61 0.59
C VAL A 71 -0.47 23.71 -0.90
N ASN A 72 -1.64 23.25 -1.38
CA ASN A 72 -1.91 23.13 -2.82
C ASN A 72 -3.15 23.88 -3.34
N LEU A 73 -3.59 24.93 -2.64
CA LEU A 73 -4.76 25.72 -3.03
C LEU A 73 -4.43 26.76 -4.11
N LEU A 74 -3.89 26.32 -5.26
CA LEU A 74 -3.90 27.06 -6.53
C LEU A 74 -3.80 26.05 -7.69
N ILE A 75 -4.94 25.72 -8.31
CA ILE A 75 -5.19 25.63 -9.77
C ILE A 75 -6.58 24.98 -9.97
N ASP A 76 -7.53 25.78 -10.46
CA ASP A 76 -8.87 25.38 -10.90
C ASP A 76 -8.83 24.63 -12.25
N ASN A 77 -9.72 23.65 -12.45
CA ASN A 77 -10.90 23.72 -13.35
C ASN A 77 -11.37 22.30 -13.80
N PRO A 78 -12.70 22.07 -14.04
CA PRO A 78 -13.34 20.75 -14.05
C PRO A 78 -13.80 20.27 -15.44
N ASN A 79 -14.27 19.01 -15.50
CA ASN A 79 -15.26 18.37 -16.40
C ASN A 79 -14.88 16.87 -16.57
N SER A 80 -15.76 15.86 -16.66
CA SER A 80 -17.22 15.77 -16.74
C SER A 80 -17.62 14.28 -16.71
N SER A 81 -18.66 13.94 -15.93
CA SER A 81 -19.85 13.11 -16.26
C SER A 81 -19.74 11.64 -16.73
N GLY A 82 -20.46 10.78 -15.98
CA GLY A 82 -21.45 9.82 -16.50
C GLY A 82 -21.01 8.35 -16.46
N GLY A 83 -21.78 7.37 -15.98
CA GLY A 83 -23.15 7.34 -15.47
C GLY A 83 -23.47 5.92 -14.96
N GLU A 84 -24.34 5.83 -13.96
CA GLU A 84 -24.81 4.57 -13.34
C GLU A 84 -25.85 3.85 -14.20
N ASN A 85 -25.96 2.52 -14.01
CA ASN A 85 -27.25 1.86 -13.87
C ASN A 85 -27.12 0.60 -12.97
N PRO A 86 -28.04 0.39 -12.00
CA PRO A 86 -27.94 -0.68 -10.99
C PRO A 86 -28.67 -1.97 -11.39
N ILE A 87 -28.20 -3.10 -10.86
CA ILE A 87 -28.86 -4.43 -10.98
C ILE A 87 -29.62 -4.74 -9.67
N PRO A 88 -30.84 -5.33 -9.70
CA PRO A 88 -31.70 -5.48 -8.52
C PRO A 88 -31.38 -6.71 -7.67
N ILE A 89 -31.54 -6.55 -6.36
CA ILE A 89 -31.42 -7.56 -5.30
C ILE A 89 -32.69 -8.44 -5.28
N ASN A 90 -32.52 -9.76 -5.17
CA ASN A 90 -33.58 -10.68 -4.77
C ASN A 90 -33.15 -11.46 -3.52
N GLN A 91 -34.05 -11.55 -2.55
CA GLN A 91 -33.84 -12.08 -1.20
C GLN A 91 -34.13 -13.60 -1.10
N ASP A 92 -33.62 -14.17 -0.01
CA ASP A 92 -34.02 -15.40 0.69
C ASP A 92 -33.37 -16.73 0.26
N VAL A 93 -32.35 -17.16 1.03
CA VAL A 93 -32.20 -18.54 1.53
C VAL A 93 -31.52 -18.50 2.91
N ASP A 94 -32.25 -18.92 3.95
CA ASP A 94 -31.75 -19.28 5.29
C ASP A 94 -30.87 -20.54 5.22
N GLN A 95 -29.64 -20.55 5.79
CA GLN A 95 -29.01 -21.76 6.34
C GLN A 95 -28.03 -21.47 7.51
N GLU A 96 -28.29 -22.15 8.62
CA GLU A 96 -27.42 -22.69 9.68
C GLU A 96 -26.18 -21.91 10.19
N ILE A 97 -26.25 -21.52 11.48
CA ILE A 97 -25.16 -20.96 12.27
C ILE A 97 -24.25 -22.10 12.76
N GLU A 98 -23.08 -22.24 12.14
CA GLU A 98 -21.97 -23.04 12.69
C GLU A 98 -21.03 -22.11 13.47
N GLN A 99 -20.77 -22.47 14.73
CA GLN A 99 -19.96 -21.68 15.68
C GLN A 99 -18.48 -21.84 15.36
N THR A 100 -17.79 -20.75 14.99
CA THR A 100 -16.34 -20.69 14.91
C THR A 100 -15.75 -20.25 16.27
N PRO A 101 -14.80 -20.99 16.87
CA PRO A 101 -14.15 -20.58 18.12
C PRO A 101 -13.06 -19.53 17.91
N GLY A 102 -13.14 -18.45 18.70
CA GLY A 102 -12.00 -17.74 19.29
C GLY A 102 -11.12 -16.92 18.36
N GLU A 103 -11.48 -15.65 18.14
CA GLU A 103 -10.53 -14.60 17.77
C GLU A 103 -9.54 -14.40 18.93
N GLU A 104 -8.28 -14.77 18.73
CA GLU A 104 -7.19 -14.29 19.58
C GLU A 104 -6.95 -12.81 19.24
N GLU A 105 -7.10 -11.93 20.23
CA GLU A 105 -6.79 -10.50 20.11
C GLU A 105 -5.29 -10.32 19.86
N ASP A 106 -4.91 -10.22 18.58
CA ASP A 106 -3.57 -9.79 18.15
C ASP A 106 -3.37 -8.31 18.51
N ASN A 107 -2.47 -8.04 19.45
CA ASN A 107 -2.06 -6.69 19.84
C ASN A 107 -1.00 -6.10 18.87
N ASN A 108 -0.81 -6.67 17.70
CA ASN A 108 -0.01 -6.11 16.62
C ASN A 108 -0.95 -5.33 15.68
N LEU A 109 -1.10 -4.02 15.91
CA LEU A 109 -2.00 -3.19 15.11
C LEU A 109 -1.38 -2.93 13.73
N TYR A 110 -1.43 -3.93 12.85
CA TYR A 110 -1.15 -3.76 11.43
C TYR A 110 -2.13 -2.74 10.85
N ASP A 111 -1.59 -1.63 10.35
CA ASP A 111 -2.36 -0.59 9.67
C ASP A 111 -1.94 -0.54 8.19
N PRO A 112 -2.79 -1.03 7.27
CA PRO A 112 -2.48 -1.03 5.84
C PRO A 112 -2.24 0.37 5.29
N LEU A 113 -2.92 1.38 5.84
CA LEU A 113 -2.76 2.76 5.40
C LEU A 113 -1.38 3.32 5.75
N LEU A 114 -0.89 3.01 6.96
CA LEU A 114 0.48 3.40 7.35
C LEU A 114 1.52 2.72 6.49
N LEU A 115 1.31 1.44 6.15
CA LEU A 115 2.25 0.70 5.29
C LEU A 115 2.28 1.26 3.86
N GLU A 116 1.13 1.63 3.29
CA GLU A 116 1.07 2.30 1.97
C GLU A 116 1.74 3.67 1.98
N GLN A 117 1.53 4.46 3.05
CA GLN A 117 2.19 5.76 3.22
C GLN A 117 3.71 5.60 3.28
N GLN A 118 4.19 4.63 4.08
CA GLN A 118 5.60 4.28 4.17
C GLN A 118 6.16 3.83 2.80
N ALA A 119 5.43 3.01 2.05
CA ALA A 119 5.82 2.58 0.72
C ALA A 119 5.90 3.74 -0.28
N THR A 120 4.98 4.71 -0.18
CA THR A 120 4.97 5.92 -1.00
C THR A 120 6.16 6.84 -0.67
N GLU A 121 6.51 6.98 0.61
CA GLU A 121 7.71 7.72 1.05
C GLU A 121 8.99 7.07 0.50
N ILE A 122 9.09 5.74 0.57
CA ILE A 122 10.21 4.98 0.00
C ILE A 122 10.29 5.19 -1.52
N LEU A 123 9.16 5.14 -2.23
CA LEU A 123 9.12 5.39 -3.68
C LEU A 123 9.65 6.79 -4.02
N GLN A 124 9.26 7.80 -3.24
CA GLN A 124 9.74 9.17 -3.38
C GLN A 124 11.24 9.28 -3.08
N ALA A 125 11.72 8.65 -2.00
CA ALA A 125 13.13 8.65 -1.62
C ALA A 125 14.01 8.04 -2.73
N ILE A 126 13.57 6.92 -3.32
CA ILE A 126 14.29 6.31 -4.44
C ILE A 126 14.30 7.25 -5.66
N TYR A 127 13.19 7.95 -5.94
CA TYR A 127 13.11 8.88 -7.07
C TYR A 127 14.03 10.09 -6.91
N ASP A 128 14.12 10.63 -5.69
CA ASP A 128 14.95 11.80 -5.37
C ASP A 128 16.42 11.43 -5.08
N HIS A 129 16.76 10.13 -5.11
CA HIS A 129 18.03 9.58 -4.63
C HIS A 129 18.34 9.96 -3.17
N ASP A 130 17.31 10.10 -2.33
CA ASP A 130 17.45 10.30 -0.88
C ASP A 130 17.73 8.95 -0.19
N MET A 131 18.99 8.53 -0.29
CA MET A 131 19.44 7.23 0.20
C MET A 131 19.48 7.16 1.73
N ASP A 132 19.55 8.29 2.42
CA ASP A 132 19.43 8.37 3.88
C ASP A 132 18.00 8.05 4.32
N VAL A 133 16.99 8.63 3.66
CA VAL A 133 15.57 8.30 3.91
C VAL A 133 15.32 6.83 3.59
N LEU A 134 15.76 6.33 2.43
CA LEU A 134 15.64 4.92 2.08
C LEU A 134 16.24 4.00 3.17
N SER A 135 17.48 4.26 3.58
CA SER A 135 18.17 3.51 4.63
C SER A 135 17.39 3.48 5.95
N SER A 136 16.70 4.57 6.30
CA SER A 136 15.94 4.65 7.55
C SER A 136 14.82 3.59 7.64
N HIS A 137 14.24 3.19 6.51
CA HIS A 137 13.20 2.17 6.42
C HIS A 137 13.74 0.74 6.36
N VAL A 138 15.03 0.54 6.08
CA VAL A 138 15.63 -0.79 5.89
C VAL A 138 15.70 -1.56 7.20
N HIS A 139 15.41 -2.86 7.12
CA HIS A 139 15.54 -3.79 8.23
C HIS A 139 17.02 -3.94 8.61
N THR A 140 17.36 -3.68 9.88
CA THR A 140 18.76 -3.63 10.33
C THR A 140 19.48 -4.97 10.15
N GLU A 141 18.84 -6.09 10.50
CA GLU A 141 19.47 -7.42 10.40
C GLU A 141 19.37 -8.07 9.01
N LYS A 142 18.23 -7.90 8.33
CA LYS A 142 17.95 -8.55 7.03
C LYS A 142 18.47 -7.74 5.84
N GLY A 143 18.82 -6.46 6.02
CA GLY A 143 19.24 -5.59 4.94
C GLY A 143 18.17 -5.38 3.87
N LEU A 144 18.59 -4.81 2.73
CA LEU A 144 17.74 -4.52 1.59
C LEU A 144 18.18 -5.32 0.36
N LEU A 145 17.30 -6.18 -0.12
CA LEU A 145 17.46 -6.93 -1.35
C LEU A 145 16.85 -6.17 -2.54
N PHE A 146 17.49 -6.26 -3.70
CA PHE A 146 16.94 -5.77 -4.95
C PHE A 146 16.82 -6.92 -5.94
N SER A 147 15.66 -7.04 -6.59
CA SER A 147 15.49 -8.02 -7.66
C SER A 147 14.77 -7.41 -8.88
N PRO A 148 15.32 -7.59 -10.10
CA PRO A 148 14.70 -7.07 -11.31
C PRO A 148 13.43 -7.83 -11.72
N TYR A 149 13.21 -9.03 -11.15
CA TYR A 149 12.08 -9.92 -11.42
C TYR A 149 11.70 -10.73 -10.18
N PHE A 150 10.60 -11.49 -10.21
CA PHE A 150 10.24 -12.50 -9.20
C PHE A 150 11.13 -13.76 -9.21
N SER A 151 12.43 -13.60 -9.43
CA SER A 151 13.42 -14.67 -9.29
C SER A 151 14.45 -14.27 -8.24
N VAL A 152 14.03 -14.31 -6.97
CA VAL A 152 14.94 -14.14 -5.83
C VAL A 152 15.70 -15.46 -5.63
N MET A 153 17.02 -15.39 -5.79
CA MET A 153 17.98 -16.49 -5.60
C MET A 153 18.79 -16.28 -4.31
N ASP A 154 19.41 -17.34 -3.80
CA ASP A 154 20.25 -17.29 -2.58
C ASP A 154 21.40 -16.27 -2.68
N ASP A 155 21.90 -16.01 -3.90
CA ASP A 155 22.97 -15.08 -4.22
C ASP A 155 22.47 -13.70 -4.71
N THR A 156 21.16 -13.45 -4.62
CA THR A 156 20.60 -12.14 -5.00
C THR A 156 21.17 -11.05 -4.12
N VAL A 157 21.59 -9.96 -4.76
CA VAL A 157 22.24 -8.81 -4.14
C VAL A 157 21.41 -8.26 -2.99
N ARG A 158 22.09 -8.08 -1.86
CA ARG A 158 21.56 -7.54 -0.61
C ARG A 158 22.58 -6.57 -0.04
N PHE A 159 22.10 -5.42 0.43
CA PHE A 159 22.91 -4.40 1.08
C PHE A 159 22.50 -4.26 2.53
N GLU A 160 23.48 -4.15 3.42
CA GLU A 160 23.23 -3.83 4.82
C GLU A 160 22.69 -2.40 4.93
N LYS A 161 21.90 -2.14 5.98
CA LYS A 161 21.29 -0.82 6.23
C LYS A 161 22.28 0.33 6.17
N ASN A 162 23.48 0.14 6.72
CA ASN A 162 24.57 1.11 6.77
C ASN A 162 25.30 1.30 5.42
N GLU A 163 25.13 0.39 4.45
CA GLU A 163 25.71 0.52 3.10
C GLU A 163 24.80 1.36 2.18
N VAL A 164 23.50 1.32 2.42
CA VAL A 164 22.47 1.98 1.59
C VAL A 164 22.73 3.48 1.38
N PRO A 165 23.11 4.30 2.38
CA PRO A 165 23.34 5.74 2.20
C PRO A 165 24.36 6.09 1.12
N SER A 166 25.42 5.27 0.98
CA SER A 166 26.48 5.47 -0.02
C SER A 166 26.34 4.59 -1.26
N LEU A 167 25.23 3.84 -1.38
CA LEU A 167 25.10 2.78 -2.39
C LEU A 167 25.23 3.31 -3.83
N LEU A 168 24.65 4.48 -4.12
CA LEU A 168 24.72 5.09 -5.45
C LEU A 168 26.10 5.67 -5.81
N GLU A 169 27.01 5.79 -4.84
CA GLU A 169 28.40 6.21 -5.06
C GLU A 169 29.31 5.02 -5.40
N SER A 170 28.82 3.80 -5.25
CA SER A 170 29.58 2.59 -5.53
C SER A 170 29.78 2.40 -7.03
N GLU A 171 31.05 2.35 -7.46
CA GLU A 171 31.45 1.98 -8.81
C GLU A 171 31.58 0.46 -8.98
N ALA A 172 31.30 -0.33 -7.94
CA ALA A 172 31.33 -1.78 -8.02
C ALA A 172 30.16 -2.28 -8.88
N THR A 173 30.43 -3.30 -9.70
CA THR A 173 29.40 -3.99 -10.47
C THR A 173 28.89 -5.18 -9.67
N TYR A 174 27.57 -5.34 -9.64
CA TYR A 174 26.90 -6.43 -8.95
C TYR A 174 26.06 -7.23 -9.95
N LEU A 175 25.90 -8.54 -9.70
CA LEU A 175 24.95 -9.38 -10.42
C LEU A 175 23.57 -9.23 -9.76
N TRP A 176 22.68 -8.49 -10.41
CA TRP A 176 21.34 -8.21 -9.89
C TRP A 176 20.35 -9.34 -10.21
N GLY A 177 20.69 -10.22 -11.15
CA GLY A 177 19.86 -11.33 -11.58
C GLY A 177 20.06 -11.63 -13.06
N TYR A 178 19.08 -12.30 -13.67
CA TYR A 178 19.10 -12.72 -15.06
C TYR A 178 17.86 -12.19 -15.78
N GLY A 179 18.06 -11.62 -16.97
CA GLY A 179 16.98 -11.15 -17.86
C GLY A 179 16.65 -12.18 -18.95
N GLU A 180 16.15 -11.67 -20.07
CA GLU A 180 15.80 -12.48 -21.24
C GLU A 180 16.98 -13.35 -21.70
N ALA A 181 16.66 -14.57 -22.16
CA ALA A 181 17.65 -15.55 -22.61
C ALA A 181 18.76 -15.86 -21.59
N ASN A 182 18.48 -15.69 -20.28
CA ASN A 182 19.43 -15.92 -19.18
C ASN A 182 20.66 -15.00 -19.25
N MET A 183 20.50 -13.79 -19.79
CA MET A 183 21.56 -12.78 -19.79
C MET A 183 21.71 -12.17 -18.39
N GLU A 184 22.94 -12.15 -17.90
CA GLU A 184 23.26 -11.56 -16.59
C GLU A 184 23.02 -10.04 -16.60
N ILE A 185 22.36 -9.56 -15.56
CA ILE A 185 22.18 -8.13 -15.29
C ILE A 185 23.31 -7.72 -14.35
N GLN A 186 24.45 -7.33 -14.93
CA GLN A 186 25.61 -6.84 -14.21
C GLN A 186 25.73 -5.33 -14.35
N LEU A 187 25.43 -4.58 -13.29
CA LEU A 187 25.40 -3.10 -13.29
C LEU A 187 25.96 -2.53 -11.99
N THR A 188 26.39 -1.26 -12.03
CA THR A 188 26.56 -0.47 -10.79
C THR A 188 25.18 -0.16 -10.19
N PRO A 189 25.09 0.16 -8.89
CA PRO A 189 23.80 0.51 -8.28
C PRO A 189 23.13 1.70 -8.95
N ALA A 190 23.88 2.75 -9.31
CA ALA A 190 23.34 3.90 -10.03
C ALA A 190 22.71 3.50 -11.38
N ASP A 191 23.39 2.65 -12.15
CA ASP A 191 22.88 2.13 -13.42
C ASP A 191 21.64 1.24 -13.23
N TYR A 192 21.61 0.42 -12.17
CA TYR A 192 20.47 -0.44 -11.87
C TYR A 192 19.23 0.38 -11.50
N PHE A 193 19.37 1.41 -10.66
CA PHE A 193 18.28 2.28 -10.25
C PHE A 193 17.66 3.00 -11.46
N ASP A 194 18.49 3.52 -12.37
CA ASP A 194 18.03 4.20 -13.58
C ASP A 194 17.38 3.24 -14.60
N LYS A 195 18.04 2.10 -14.89
CA LYS A 195 17.63 1.20 -15.97
C LYS A 195 16.55 0.22 -15.58
N HIS A 196 16.58 -0.31 -14.36
CA HIS A 196 15.69 -1.39 -13.95
C HIS A 196 14.60 -0.91 -13.00
N LEU A 197 14.94 -0.14 -11.96
CA LEU A 197 13.96 0.20 -10.92
C LEU A 197 12.85 1.14 -11.42
N GLN A 198 13.21 2.15 -12.22
CA GLN A 198 12.29 3.03 -12.96
C GLN A 198 11.09 3.57 -12.14
N VAL A 199 11.35 3.90 -10.87
CA VAL A 199 10.33 4.26 -9.86
C VAL A 199 9.37 5.37 -10.28
N LYS A 200 9.83 6.28 -11.15
CA LYS A 200 9.04 7.38 -11.71
C LYS A 200 7.71 6.93 -12.32
N ARG A 201 7.68 5.72 -12.87
CA ARG A 201 6.48 5.17 -13.52
C ARG A 201 5.36 4.93 -12.49
N PHE A 202 5.69 4.60 -11.26
CA PHE A 202 4.76 4.14 -10.24
C PHE A 202 4.07 5.25 -9.43
N PHE A 203 4.47 6.53 -9.57
CA PHE A 203 3.74 7.66 -8.96
C PHE A 203 2.31 7.82 -9.48
N LYS A 204 1.98 7.24 -10.63
CA LYS A 204 0.65 7.25 -11.24
C LYS A 204 0.15 5.84 -11.52
N SER A 205 0.49 4.89 -10.65
CA SER A 205 -0.03 3.53 -10.73
C SER A 205 -1.55 3.51 -10.85
N ASP A 206 -2.05 2.61 -11.69
CA ASP A 206 -3.49 2.38 -11.85
C ASP A 206 -4.09 1.83 -10.55
N GLU A 207 -3.33 0.97 -9.87
CA GLU A 207 -3.71 0.35 -8.60
C GLU A 207 -2.53 0.26 -7.64
N VAL A 208 -2.80 0.35 -6.34
CA VAL A 208 -1.85 0.06 -5.26
C VAL A 208 -2.46 -1.00 -4.35
N PHE A 209 -1.84 -2.17 -4.31
CA PHE A 209 -2.30 -3.29 -3.50
C PHE A 209 -1.48 -3.34 -2.20
N VAL A 210 -2.16 -3.58 -1.09
CA VAL A 210 -1.55 -3.62 0.24
C VAL A 210 -1.94 -4.93 0.91
N ASP A 211 -0.97 -5.85 1.02
CA ASP A 211 -1.12 -7.20 1.58
C ASP A 211 -2.36 -7.95 1.08
N THR A 212 -2.67 -7.83 -0.22
CA THR A 212 -3.84 -8.45 -0.81
C THR A 212 -3.65 -9.96 -0.91
N GLN A 213 -4.38 -10.71 -0.08
CA GLN A 213 -4.44 -12.16 -0.15
C GLN A 213 -5.47 -12.62 -1.19
N ASN A 214 -5.28 -12.33 -2.47
CA ASN A 214 -6.15 -12.91 -3.50
C ASN A 214 -5.40 -13.99 -4.28
N GLN A 215 -5.49 -15.22 -3.77
CA GLN A 215 -4.74 -16.39 -4.21
C GLN A 215 -4.99 -16.81 -5.67
N GLU A 216 -6.08 -16.36 -6.29
CA GLU A 216 -6.51 -16.87 -7.61
C GLU A 216 -5.88 -16.15 -8.82
N VAL A 217 -5.22 -14.99 -8.64
CA VAL A 217 -4.74 -14.18 -9.78
C VAL A 217 -3.27 -13.75 -9.68
N ASP A 218 -2.60 -13.91 -8.54
CA ASP A 218 -1.53 -12.98 -8.20
C ASP A 218 -0.12 -13.60 -8.13
N PRO A 219 0.89 -13.02 -8.83
CA PRO A 219 2.29 -13.34 -8.61
C PRO A 219 2.85 -12.92 -7.23
N THR A 220 2.08 -12.23 -6.37
CA THR A 220 2.39 -12.11 -4.92
C THR A 220 2.50 -13.46 -4.20
N ASN A 221 1.90 -14.54 -4.73
CA ASN A 221 2.08 -15.89 -4.20
C ASN A 221 3.57 -16.30 -4.16
N TYR A 222 4.36 -15.93 -5.17
CA TYR A 222 5.79 -16.24 -5.17
C TYR A 222 6.53 -15.48 -4.07
N LEU A 223 6.31 -14.17 -3.94
CA LEU A 223 6.97 -13.39 -2.89
C LEU A 223 6.61 -13.89 -1.49
N LYS A 224 5.38 -14.36 -1.26
CA LYS A 224 4.99 -14.99 0.00
C LYS A 224 5.63 -16.35 0.23
N THR A 225 6.12 -17.05 -0.81
CA THR A 225 6.96 -18.25 -0.62
C THR A 225 8.39 -17.91 -0.19
N VAL A 226 8.92 -16.77 -0.64
CA VAL A 226 10.27 -16.31 -0.33
C VAL A 226 10.31 -15.55 1.00
N PHE A 227 9.28 -14.74 1.27
CA PHE A 227 9.12 -13.87 2.44
C PHE A 227 7.79 -14.20 3.15
N PRO A 228 7.70 -15.35 3.86
CA PRO A 228 6.44 -15.87 4.37
C PRO A 228 5.74 -14.97 5.39
N ASP A 229 6.52 -14.24 6.19
CA ASP A 229 6.01 -13.39 7.27
C ASP A 229 5.87 -11.92 6.84
N SER A 230 5.99 -11.65 5.54
CA SER A 230 6.03 -10.28 5.02
C SER A 230 4.65 -9.64 4.87
N LYS A 231 4.63 -8.31 4.75
CA LYS A 231 3.57 -7.53 4.12
C LYS A 231 4.12 -6.93 2.84
N ILE A 232 3.30 -6.86 1.80
CA ILE A 232 3.74 -6.42 0.47
C ILE A 232 2.88 -5.24 0.05
N VAL A 233 3.53 -4.17 -0.41
CA VAL A 233 2.86 -3.09 -1.14
C VAL A 233 3.27 -3.18 -2.60
N GLU A 234 2.29 -3.35 -3.48
CA GLU A 234 2.50 -3.45 -4.93
C GLU A 234 1.95 -2.19 -5.61
N PHE A 235 2.83 -1.48 -6.31
CA PHE A 235 2.44 -0.40 -7.23
C PHE A 235 2.26 -1.00 -8.62
N TYR A 236 1.02 -1.10 -9.09
CA TYR A 236 0.66 -1.81 -10.32
C TYR A 236 0.24 -0.86 -11.44
N HIS A 237 0.65 -1.20 -12.66
CA HIS A 237 0.20 -0.60 -13.91
C HIS A 237 -0.40 -1.69 -14.79
N ALA A 238 -1.65 -1.49 -15.19
CA ALA A 238 -2.31 -2.35 -16.13
C ALA A 238 -1.64 -2.26 -17.50
N GLY A 239 -1.55 -3.40 -18.18
CA GLY A 239 -1.12 -3.40 -19.56
C GLY A 239 -2.13 -2.69 -20.46
N THR A 240 -1.63 -2.10 -21.53
CA THR A 240 -2.41 -1.37 -22.52
C THR A 240 -3.01 -2.31 -23.57
N GLU A 241 -4.16 -1.91 -24.13
CA GLU A 241 -4.81 -2.66 -25.22
C GLU A 241 -3.88 -2.83 -26.43
N GLN A 242 -3.01 -1.85 -26.70
CA GLN A 242 -2.04 -1.89 -27.80
C GLN A 242 -1.16 -3.15 -27.74
N TYR A 243 -0.81 -3.61 -26.54
CA TYR A 243 0.01 -4.80 -26.33
C TYR A 243 -0.81 -5.96 -25.78
N SER A 244 -2.14 -5.96 -25.97
CA SER A 244 -3.06 -6.99 -25.44
C SER A 244 -2.92 -7.19 -23.94
N GLY A 245 -2.60 -6.12 -23.20
CA GLY A 245 -2.37 -6.16 -21.77
C GLY A 245 -1.02 -6.74 -21.37
N MET A 246 -0.14 -7.16 -22.29
CA MET A 246 1.14 -7.81 -21.97
C MET A 246 2.25 -6.84 -21.59
N ASP A 247 2.03 -5.52 -21.60
CA ASP A 247 3.00 -4.51 -21.14
C ASP A 247 2.74 -4.06 -19.68
N TRP A 248 1.95 -4.86 -18.94
CA TRP A 248 1.73 -4.70 -17.51
C TRP A 248 3.05 -4.74 -16.74
N ARG A 249 3.07 -4.04 -15.60
CA ARG A 249 4.25 -4.00 -14.71
C ARG A 249 3.86 -3.64 -13.29
N SER A 250 4.66 -4.07 -12.34
CA SER A 250 4.56 -3.67 -10.96
C SER A 250 5.89 -3.56 -10.24
N LEU A 251 5.89 -2.78 -9.16
CA LEU A 251 6.98 -2.64 -8.21
C LEU A 251 6.47 -3.07 -6.84
N ASN A 252 7.13 -4.06 -6.24
CA ASN A 252 6.75 -4.65 -4.97
C ASN A 252 7.75 -4.22 -3.90
N LEU A 253 7.24 -3.60 -2.84
CA LEU A 253 8.00 -3.29 -1.63
C LEU A 253 7.60 -4.32 -0.57
N VAL A 254 8.59 -5.10 -0.12
CA VAL A 254 8.39 -6.20 0.84
C VAL A 254 8.86 -5.75 2.20
N PHE A 255 7.99 -5.92 3.20
CA PHE A 255 8.23 -5.49 4.57
C PHE A 255 8.14 -6.68 5.53
N GLU A 256 9.05 -6.74 6.49
CA GLU A 256 9.00 -7.69 7.60
C GLU A 256 9.19 -6.95 8.93
N GLN A 257 8.65 -7.49 10.01
CA GLN A 257 8.77 -6.86 11.33
C GLN A 257 10.19 -7.01 11.89
N ASP A 258 10.69 -5.93 12.48
CA ASP A 258 11.86 -5.98 13.37
C ASP A 258 11.48 -6.49 14.78
N GLU A 259 12.48 -6.60 15.66
CA GLU A 259 12.28 -7.06 17.04
C GLU A 259 11.32 -6.16 17.85
N GLU A 260 11.16 -4.90 17.44
CA GLU A 260 10.24 -3.94 18.05
C GLU A 260 8.82 -4.00 17.45
N GLY A 261 8.59 -4.85 16.44
CA GLY A 261 7.32 -5.00 15.74
C GLY A 261 7.07 -3.95 14.64
N ALA A 262 8.06 -3.11 14.30
CA ALA A 262 7.90 -2.14 13.22
C ALA A 262 8.14 -2.80 11.86
N TRP A 263 7.31 -2.46 10.86
CA TRP A 263 7.45 -2.95 9.49
C TRP A 263 8.65 -2.28 8.80
N ARG A 264 9.66 -3.08 8.45
CA ARG A 264 10.89 -2.63 7.80
C ARG A 264 11.05 -3.21 6.41
N LEU A 265 11.54 -2.39 5.49
CA LEU A 265 11.79 -2.77 4.12
C LEU A 265 12.91 -3.82 4.06
N VAL A 266 12.65 -4.96 3.42
CA VAL A 266 13.60 -6.07 3.23
C VAL A 266 13.88 -6.36 1.77
N ALA A 267 12.97 -6.01 0.86
CA ALA A 267 13.20 -6.17 -0.57
C ALA A 267 12.43 -5.15 -1.41
N ILE A 268 13.01 -4.79 -2.55
CA ILE A 268 12.34 -4.10 -3.65
C ILE A 268 12.42 -4.99 -4.89
N VAL A 269 11.27 -5.39 -5.41
CA VAL A 269 11.18 -6.39 -6.48
C VAL A 269 10.31 -5.89 -7.61
N ASN A 270 10.90 -5.75 -8.80
CA ASN A 270 10.15 -5.51 -10.01
C ASN A 270 9.45 -6.78 -10.48
N ASN A 271 8.29 -6.62 -11.09
CA ASN A 271 7.60 -7.66 -11.81
C ASN A 271 7.07 -7.07 -13.12
N LEU A 272 7.39 -7.69 -14.24
CA LEU A 272 6.98 -7.23 -15.54
C LEU A 272 6.85 -8.43 -16.46
N PHE A 273 5.99 -8.31 -17.45
CA PHE A 273 5.87 -9.35 -18.46
C PHE A 273 7.19 -9.50 -19.25
N THR A 274 7.77 -10.69 -19.20
CA THR A 274 8.88 -11.11 -20.06
C THR A 274 8.36 -12.17 -21.04
N PRO A 275 8.40 -11.93 -22.36
CA PRO A 275 7.94 -12.88 -23.37
C PRO A 275 8.78 -14.16 -23.50
#